data_AF-A0A7S2ELU6-F1
#
_entry.id   AF-A0A7S2ELU6-F1
#
_cell.length_a   1.000
_cell.length_b   1.000
_cell.length_c   1.000
_cell.angle_alpha   90.00
_cell.angle_beta   90.00
_cell.angle_gamma   90.00
#
_symmetry.space_group_name_H-M   'P 1'
#
loop_
_entity.id
_entity.type
_entity.pdbx_description
1 polymer ?
#
loop_
_entity_poly.entity_id
_entity_poly.type
_entity_poly.pdbx_seq_one_letter_code
_entity_poly.pdbx_strand_id
1 'polypeptide(L)'
;VDISGFTRLSTLLDVESLSNAINTYFELLITQVEMFGGDVLKFAGDAFFAEWRDEDNDDDDLEEAVCIAASCGWSITQKYSGYAVPGLSSEVALLDVHCGIGVGELATLHVGDNTTRREFLFLGDPIDQVSAAEAIAENGQVAASPDAIAFLKEICTFSGSISPPAGPQVITSLDESYIEPFESEPYQLEYFSPRTITSINHQMSLYVHQAARYIDDVQGKSHNWNRIADAEIRRVYTIFVKPQLTPRITGNKSDDHDLFMLLNEIMVVTLKVIGRFKGHLRQFIVDDKGVVLIATFGQRGATFPNLITEKGLPATIAIHDALKINLNVNSHIGATFGKAYCGVVGGSHRHEFAVLGSSVNLAARLMCSKDNPGILVDDSIRMMASSRFDFLLHPPVTAKGYSKPVPIFEPQSSIERQWNKVTNFVGREEELTKLVCLGERFFQNGYKSRAQMVLLQAHSGLGKSSLAMEAMDKIRRLGRKYGKEMEIQKTICKDGEEHIPFCVTSQIILQLLHDHVGSVNSNGIDSTSMEDVEDDLSTDSEHIEQERLRGLCAKLKYPVGVADLLCEKWLGVAPLSTPNGHPGNQMTPNEMMNIIVEMFLECTKHHCFVLLAIDDVHWMD
;
A
#
# COMPACT_ATOMS: atom_id res chain seq x y z
N VAL A 1 -8.20 21.02 13.76
CA VAL A 1 -7.05 21.57 14.53
C VAL A 1 -5.78 21.19 13.80
N ASP A 2 -4.95 22.17 13.38
CA ASP A 2 -3.66 21.91 12.74
C ASP A 2 -2.50 22.36 13.64
N ILE A 3 -1.41 21.60 13.64
CA ILE A 3 -0.24 21.82 14.50
C ILE A 3 0.95 22.22 13.63
N SER A 4 1.55 23.36 13.95
CA SER A 4 2.74 23.82 13.27
C SER A 4 4.00 23.69 14.15
N GLY A 5 5.15 23.50 13.49
CA GLY A 5 6.46 23.34 14.15
C GLY A 5 7.00 21.90 14.20
N PHE A 6 6.18 20.89 13.92
CA PHE A 6 6.59 19.47 13.91
C PHE A 6 7.83 19.21 13.04
N THR A 7 7.78 19.64 11.77
CA THR A 7 8.87 19.35 10.81
C THR A 7 10.20 19.96 11.25
N ARG A 8 10.16 21.09 11.98
CA ARG A 8 11.36 21.69 12.55
C ARG A 8 11.91 20.82 13.68
N LEU A 9 11.05 20.40 14.62
CA LEU A 9 11.44 19.52 15.73
C LEU A 9 12.03 18.19 15.23
N SER A 10 11.46 17.60 14.18
CA SER A 10 11.95 16.32 13.64
C SER A 10 13.37 16.38 13.07
N THR A 11 13.90 17.59 12.82
CA THR A 11 15.29 17.78 12.38
C THR A 11 16.27 18.02 13.54
N LEU A 12 15.76 18.40 14.72
CA LEU A 12 16.56 18.80 15.88
C LEU A 12 16.63 17.70 16.94
N LEU A 13 15.57 16.92 17.08
CA LEU A 13 15.40 15.93 18.14
C LEU A 13 15.68 14.51 17.66
N ASP A 14 16.17 13.69 18.58
CA ASP A 14 16.12 12.24 18.42
C ASP A 14 14.67 11.71 18.49
N VAL A 15 14.48 10.45 18.13
CA VAL A 15 13.14 9.83 17.98
C VAL A 15 12.34 9.86 19.27
N GLU A 16 12.98 9.57 20.40
CA GLU A 16 12.30 9.44 21.69
C GLU A 16 11.88 10.82 22.20
N SER A 17 12.81 11.78 22.17
CA SER A 17 12.52 13.18 22.53
C SER A 17 11.44 13.79 21.63
N LEU A 18 11.49 13.51 20.32
CA LEU A 18 10.47 13.94 19.37
C LEU A 18 9.11 13.34 19.74
N SER A 19 9.03 12.02 19.93
CA SER A 19 7.79 11.32 20.27
C SER A 19 7.17 11.85 21.56
N ASN A 20 7.98 12.07 22.60
CA ASN A 20 7.53 12.60 23.87
C ASN A 20 6.99 14.02 23.73
N ALA A 21 7.70 14.90 23.01
CA ALA A 21 7.27 16.27 22.79
C ALA A 21 5.93 16.35 22.05
N ILE A 22 5.78 15.56 20.98
CA ILE A 22 4.56 15.53 20.16
C ILE A 22 3.38 14.99 20.97
N ASN A 23 3.54 13.83 21.61
CA ASN A 23 2.43 13.18 22.30
C ASN A 23 2.01 13.96 23.54
N THR A 24 2.94 14.62 24.23
CA THR A 24 2.62 15.53 25.33
C THR A 24 1.79 16.71 24.82
N TYR A 25 2.14 17.26 23.66
CA TYR A 25 1.37 18.37 23.09
C TYR A 25 -0.02 17.92 22.63
N PHE A 26 -0.12 16.80 21.91
CA PHE A 26 -1.41 16.23 21.52
C PHE A 26 -2.28 15.89 22.73
N GLU A 27 -1.73 15.36 23.82
CA GLU A 27 -2.48 15.11 25.06
C GLU A 27 -3.19 16.38 25.53
N LEU A 28 -2.47 17.52 25.58
CA LEU A 28 -3.05 18.80 26.01
C LEU A 28 -4.21 19.24 25.10
N LEU A 29 -4.06 19.07 23.79
CA LEU A 29 -5.08 19.44 22.81
C LEU A 29 -6.30 18.53 22.89
N ILE A 30 -6.09 17.21 22.94
CA ILE A 30 -7.15 16.21 23.00
C ILE A 30 -7.93 16.34 24.31
N THR A 31 -7.24 16.53 25.44
CA THR A 31 -7.93 16.78 26.72
C THR A 31 -8.79 18.05 26.66
N GLN A 32 -8.43 19.10 25.90
CA GLN A 32 -9.37 20.21 25.71
C GLN A 32 -10.59 19.81 24.90
N VAL A 33 -10.44 19.00 23.86
CA VAL A 33 -11.60 18.53 23.09
C VAL A 33 -12.54 17.72 23.97
N GLU A 34 -12.00 16.78 24.75
CA GLU A 34 -12.76 15.96 25.70
C GLU A 34 -13.44 16.80 26.80
N MET A 35 -12.75 17.82 27.33
CA MET A 35 -13.29 18.76 28.33
C MET A 35 -14.44 19.62 27.82
N PHE A 36 -14.56 19.77 26.50
CA PHE A 36 -15.66 20.48 25.85
C PHE A 36 -16.67 19.48 25.25
N GLY A 37 -16.60 18.19 25.58
CA GLY A 37 -17.55 17.17 25.11
C GLY A 37 -17.39 16.75 23.66
N GLY A 38 -16.29 17.11 23.00
CA GLY A 38 -16.02 16.71 21.61
C GLY A 38 -15.37 15.33 21.50
N ASP A 39 -15.49 14.72 20.33
CA ASP A 39 -14.77 13.49 19.97
C ASP A 39 -13.72 13.75 18.90
N VAL A 40 -12.54 13.15 19.05
CA VAL A 40 -11.44 13.25 18.07
C VAL A 40 -11.59 12.12 17.04
N LEU A 41 -12.19 12.46 15.92
CA LEU A 41 -12.52 11.52 14.85
C LEU A 41 -11.27 10.89 14.22
N LYS A 42 -10.35 11.72 13.69
CA LYS A 42 -9.25 11.21 12.87
C LYS A 42 -8.06 12.15 12.81
N PHE A 43 -6.86 11.57 12.75
CA PHE A 43 -5.60 12.30 12.57
C PHE A 43 -5.25 12.38 11.08
N ALA A 44 -4.84 13.55 10.59
CA ALA A 44 -4.46 13.80 9.21
C ALA A 44 -3.08 14.49 9.17
N GLY A 45 -2.01 13.70 9.11
CA GLY A 45 -0.65 14.24 9.19
C GLY A 45 -0.35 14.80 10.58
N ASP A 46 -0.11 16.11 10.67
CA ASP A 46 0.08 16.90 11.89
C ASP A 46 -1.21 17.56 12.42
N ALA A 47 -2.34 17.34 11.74
CA ALA A 47 -3.66 17.82 12.16
C ALA A 47 -4.55 16.70 12.71
N PHE A 48 -5.66 17.09 13.35
CA PHE A 48 -6.77 16.19 13.64
C PHE A 48 -8.13 16.89 13.48
N PHE A 49 -9.14 16.08 13.17
CA PHE A 49 -10.55 16.48 13.15
C PHE A 49 -11.20 16.11 14.48
N ALA A 50 -12.02 17.04 14.99
CA ALA A 50 -12.88 16.82 16.14
C ALA A 50 -14.32 17.17 15.76
N GLU A 51 -15.29 16.48 16.36
CA GLU A 51 -16.72 16.64 16.11
C GLU A 51 -17.47 16.90 17.42
N TRP A 52 -18.49 17.75 17.31
CA TRP A 52 -19.56 17.95 18.29
C TRP A 52 -20.86 17.65 17.55
N ARG A 53 -21.58 16.64 18.01
CA ARG A 53 -22.74 16.09 17.31
C ARG A 53 -24.01 16.54 18.01
N ASP A 54 -24.96 17.01 17.20
CA ASP A 54 -26.36 17.14 17.57
C ASP A 54 -27.00 15.74 17.49
N GLU A 55 -27.39 15.18 18.64
CA GLU A 55 -27.95 13.83 18.74
C GLU A 55 -29.43 13.78 18.35
N ASP A 56 -30.19 14.85 18.58
CA ASP A 56 -31.64 14.90 18.40
C ASP A 56 -32.06 15.51 17.04
N ASN A 57 -31.12 16.07 16.28
CA ASN A 57 -31.34 16.82 15.03
C ASN A 57 -32.27 18.02 15.25
N ASP A 58 -32.05 18.78 16.33
CA ASP A 58 -32.75 20.02 16.65
C ASP A 58 -31.85 21.24 16.35
N ASP A 59 -32.44 22.29 15.77
CA ASP A 59 -31.69 23.50 15.37
C ASP A 59 -31.03 24.18 16.58
N ASP A 60 -31.69 24.12 17.75
CA ASP A 60 -31.18 24.68 19.01
C ASP A 60 -29.92 23.90 19.50
N ASP A 61 -29.92 22.56 19.37
CA ASP A 61 -28.81 21.70 19.76
C ASP A 61 -27.60 21.88 18.82
N LEU A 62 -27.86 22.13 17.53
CA LEU A 62 -26.81 22.43 16.55
C LEU A 62 -26.13 23.78 16.83
N GLU A 63 -26.90 24.83 17.17
CA GLU A 63 -26.34 26.14 17.54
C GLU A 63 -25.42 26.02 18.77
N GLU A 64 -25.87 25.29 19.79
CA GLU A 64 -25.08 25.02 20.99
C GLU A 64 -23.78 24.26 20.64
N ALA A 65 -23.87 23.19 19.85
CA ALA A 65 -22.70 22.41 19.42
C ALA A 65 -21.67 23.27 18.66
N VAL A 66 -22.11 24.17 17.78
CA VAL A 66 -21.22 25.09 17.05
C VAL A 66 -20.54 26.08 18.01
N CYS A 67 -21.29 26.62 18.97
CA CYS A 67 -20.77 27.53 19.98
C CYS A 67 -19.73 26.85 20.88
N ILE A 68 -19.98 25.61 21.31
CA ILE A 68 -19.04 24.81 22.10
C ILE A 68 -17.78 24.49 21.29
N ALA A 69 -17.92 24.06 20.04
CA ALA A 69 -16.79 23.77 19.15
C ALA A 69 -15.90 25.00 18.93
N ALA A 70 -16.49 26.17 18.68
CA ALA A 70 -15.76 27.44 18.54
C ALA A 70 -15.06 27.85 19.85
N SER A 71 -15.73 27.67 20.98
CA SER A 71 -15.18 27.94 22.32
C SER A 71 -14.01 27.01 22.66
N CYS A 72 -14.10 25.74 22.29
CA CYS A 72 -13.02 24.77 22.41
C CYS A 72 -11.81 25.19 21.56
N GLY A 73 -12.05 25.49 20.28
CA GLY A 73 -11.02 25.98 19.37
C GLY A 73 -10.31 27.23 19.89
N TRP A 74 -11.07 28.19 20.43
CA TRP A 74 -10.56 29.41 21.05
C TRP A 74 -9.72 29.11 22.30
N SER A 75 -10.23 28.28 23.21
CA SER A 75 -9.50 27.86 24.42
C SER A 75 -8.18 27.16 24.07
N ILE A 76 -8.17 26.30 23.05
CA ILE A 76 -6.97 25.62 22.55
C ILE A 76 -5.93 26.63 22.09
N THR A 77 -6.28 27.58 21.23
CA THR A 77 -5.30 28.51 20.66
C THR A 77 -4.78 29.50 21.69
N GLN A 78 -5.63 29.98 22.60
CA GLN A 78 -5.21 30.90 23.67
C GLN A 78 -4.26 30.25 24.68
N LYS A 79 -4.46 28.96 25.00
CA LYS A 79 -3.65 28.25 26.01
C LYS A 79 -2.38 27.62 25.45
N TYR A 80 -2.42 27.15 24.21
CA TYR A 80 -1.39 26.24 23.68
C TYR A 80 -0.69 26.72 22.41
N SER A 81 -0.98 27.92 21.90
CA SER A 81 -0.10 28.58 20.92
C SER A 81 1.21 29.04 21.59
N GLY A 82 2.31 28.99 20.85
CA GLY A 82 3.64 29.31 21.36
C GLY A 82 4.13 28.35 22.45
N TYR A 83 3.68 27.10 22.42
CA TYR A 83 4.04 26.11 23.42
C TYR A 83 5.53 25.78 23.35
N ALA A 84 6.25 26.13 24.42
CA ALA A 84 7.67 25.79 24.56
C ALA A 84 7.82 24.33 24.98
N VAL A 85 8.42 23.52 24.10
CA VAL A 85 8.68 22.12 24.39
C VAL A 85 9.62 22.00 25.60
N PRO A 86 9.19 21.35 26.71
CA PRO A 86 9.99 21.25 27.91
C PRO A 86 11.35 20.58 27.65
N GLY A 87 12.42 21.11 28.24
CA GLY A 87 13.77 20.58 28.09
C GLY A 87 14.55 21.07 26.87
N LEU A 88 13.95 21.92 26.02
CA LEU A 88 14.61 22.59 24.91
C LEU A 88 14.67 24.10 25.13
N SER A 89 15.67 24.78 24.56
CA SER A 89 15.76 26.24 24.63
C SER A 89 14.56 26.88 23.92
N SER A 90 13.87 27.79 24.61
CA SER A 90 12.58 28.39 24.20
C SER A 90 12.60 29.08 22.83
N GLU A 91 13.74 29.59 22.37
CA GLU A 91 13.84 30.28 21.08
C GLU A 91 13.84 29.34 19.86
N VAL A 92 14.03 28.02 20.05
CA VAL A 92 14.30 27.08 18.94
C VAL A 92 13.19 26.02 18.75
N ALA A 93 12.38 25.77 19.78
CA ALA A 93 11.45 24.63 19.83
C ALA A 93 10.05 25.02 20.32
N LEU A 94 9.39 25.93 19.59
CA LEU A 94 7.96 26.24 19.79
C LEU A 94 7.08 25.36 18.90
N LEU A 95 5.99 24.88 19.48
CA LEU A 95 4.83 24.32 18.78
C LEU A 95 3.71 25.34 18.80
N ASP A 96 2.96 25.39 17.71
CA ASP A 96 1.84 26.30 17.52
C ASP A 96 0.64 25.51 17.01
N VAL A 97 -0.54 26.11 17.19
CA VAL A 97 -1.82 25.53 16.80
C VAL A 97 -2.74 26.59 16.23
N HIS A 98 -3.53 26.21 15.25
CA HIS A 98 -4.62 27.02 14.68
C HIS A 98 -5.80 26.11 14.32
N CYS A 99 -6.98 26.70 14.28
CA CYS A 99 -8.25 25.95 14.20
C CYS A 99 -9.15 26.50 13.10
N GLY A 100 -9.80 25.60 12.37
CA GLY A 100 -10.90 25.90 11.46
C GLY A 100 -12.21 25.31 12.00
N ILE A 101 -13.31 26.05 11.92
CA ILE A 101 -14.65 25.64 12.32
C ILE A 101 -15.54 25.57 11.08
N GLY A 102 -16.28 24.48 10.95
CA GLY A 102 -17.29 24.26 9.92
C GLY A 102 -18.49 23.54 10.52
N VAL A 103 -19.63 23.61 9.83
CA VAL A 103 -20.92 23.06 10.31
C VAL A 103 -21.70 22.49 9.13
N GLY A 104 -22.46 21.43 9.39
CA GLY A 104 -23.36 20.81 8.41
C GLY A 104 -23.44 19.30 8.57
N GLU A 105 -24.12 18.67 7.61
CA GLU A 105 -24.33 17.23 7.61
C GLU A 105 -23.05 16.45 7.28
N LEU A 106 -22.79 15.39 8.05
CA LEU A 106 -21.73 14.43 7.81
C LEU A 106 -22.30 13.02 7.64
N ALA A 107 -21.96 12.36 6.54
CA ALA A 107 -22.15 10.91 6.42
C ALA A 107 -20.90 10.18 6.89
N THR A 108 -21.08 9.11 7.67
CA THR A 108 -19.99 8.26 8.15
C THR A 108 -20.07 6.87 7.52
N LEU A 109 -18.91 6.30 7.20
CA LEU A 109 -18.81 5.06 6.43
C LEU A 109 -17.69 4.16 6.97
N HIS A 110 -17.99 2.86 7.09
CA HIS A 110 -17.00 1.83 7.40
C HIS A 110 -16.65 1.06 6.14
N VAL A 111 -15.43 1.25 5.63
CA VAL A 111 -14.95 0.63 4.38
C VAL A 111 -13.88 -0.41 4.63
N GLY A 112 -13.73 -1.35 3.70
CA GLY A 112 -12.81 -2.47 3.78
C GLY A 112 -13.53 -3.79 4.04
N ASP A 113 -12.79 -4.80 4.46
CA ASP A 113 -13.33 -6.15 4.65
C ASP A 113 -13.28 -6.60 6.11
N ASN A 114 -14.05 -7.64 6.45
CA ASN A 114 -14.16 -8.16 7.82
C ASN A 114 -13.02 -9.12 8.21
N THR A 115 -11.92 -9.16 7.43
CA THR A 115 -10.86 -10.15 7.59
C THR A 115 -9.46 -9.53 7.69
N THR A 116 -9.19 -8.44 6.99
CA THR A 116 -7.86 -7.85 6.82
C THR A 116 -7.75 -6.47 7.45
N ARG A 117 -8.63 -5.54 7.06
CA ARG A 117 -8.53 -4.12 7.41
C ARG A 117 -9.86 -3.42 7.18
N ARG A 118 -10.26 -2.56 8.13
CA ARG A 118 -11.35 -1.59 7.97
C ARG A 118 -10.86 -0.17 8.26
N GLU A 119 -11.50 0.80 7.64
CA GLU A 119 -11.27 2.23 7.87
C GLU A 119 -12.61 2.93 8.07
N PHE A 120 -12.60 3.95 8.93
CA PHE A 120 -13.71 4.85 9.17
C PHE A 120 -13.51 6.13 8.36
N LEU A 121 -14.45 6.43 7.47
CA LEU A 121 -14.48 7.64 6.65
C LEU A 121 -15.66 8.51 7.09
N PHE A 122 -15.51 9.82 6.95
CA PHE A 122 -16.60 10.77 7.03
C PHE A 122 -16.55 11.68 5.81
N LEU A 123 -17.73 12.10 5.35
CA LEU A 123 -17.96 12.84 4.12
C LEU A 123 -18.93 13.98 4.40
N GLY A 124 -18.70 15.13 3.78
CA GLY A 124 -19.63 16.26 3.84
C GLY A 124 -18.92 17.59 3.63
N ASP A 125 -19.73 18.61 3.34
CA ASP A 125 -19.26 19.99 3.19
C ASP A 125 -18.49 20.54 4.40
N PRO A 126 -18.75 20.12 5.67
CA PRO A 126 -17.96 20.59 6.81
C PRO A 126 -16.46 20.32 6.69
N ILE A 127 -16.03 19.29 5.96
CA ILE A 127 -14.61 18.99 5.75
C ILE A 127 -13.94 20.11 4.93
N ASP A 128 -14.54 20.44 3.78
CA ASP A 128 -14.06 21.52 2.91
C ASP A 128 -14.13 22.88 3.61
N GLN A 129 -15.19 23.11 4.39
CA GLN A 129 -15.35 24.32 5.21
C GLN A 129 -14.24 24.48 6.25
N VAL A 130 -13.96 23.42 7.04
CA VAL A 130 -12.90 23.42 8.06
C VAL A 130 -11.54 23.65 7.42
N SER A 131 -11.25 23.00 6.29
CA SER A 131 -9.99 23.19 5.56
C SER A 131 -9.84 24.61 5.00
N ALA A 132 -10.90 25.20 4.46
CA ALA A 132 -10.87 26.58 3.98
C ALA A 132 -10.68 27.59 5.12
N ALA A 133 -11.31 27.35 6.27
CA ALA A 133 -11.17 28.19 7.46
C ALA A 133 -9.76 28.05 8.07
N GLU A 134 -9.27 26.83 8.26
CA GLU A 134 -7.92 26.55 8.76
C GLU A 134 -6.86 27.22 7.89
N ALA A 135 -6.99 27.17 6.57
CA ALA A 135 -6.02 27.75 5.63
C ALA A 135 -5.83 29.28 5.75
N ILE A 136 -6.80 30.01 6.31
CA ILE A 136 -6.69 31.46 6.55
C ILE A 136 -6.27 31.81 7.97
N ALA A 137 -6.31 30.86 8.90
CA ALA A 137 -5.93 31.07 10.29
C ALA A 137 -4.41 31.05 10.43
N GLU A 138 -3.83 32.09 11.02
CA GLU A 138 -2.42 32.08 11.42
C GLU A 138 -2.25 31.35 12.77
N ASN A 139 -1.00 31.08 13.16
CA ASN A 139 -0.69 30.48 14.46
C ASN A 139 -1.39 31.23 15.61
N GLY A 140 -2.11 30.50 16.46
CA GLY A 140 -2.87 31.05 17.59
C GLY A 140 -4.24 31.60 17.21
N GLN A 141 -4.68 31.47 15.96
CA GLN A 141 -5.98 31.96 15.50
C GLN A 141 -6.98 30.83 15.28
N VAL A 142 -8.26 31.20 15.37
CA VAL A 142 -9.40 30.37 14.99
C VAL A 142 -10.13 31.08 13.87
N ALA A 143 -10.50 30.34 12.83
CA ALA A 143 -11.35 30.84 11.76
C ALA A 143 -12.61 29.99 11.62
N ALA A 144 -13.69 30.60 11.17
CA ALA A 144 -14.98 29.94 10.95
C ALA A 144 -15.42 30.08 9.49
N SER A 145 -16.08 29.05 8.97
CA SER A 145 -16.73 29.06 7.67
C SER A 145 -17.93 30.03 7.65
N PRO A 146 -18.39 30.47 6.46
CA PRO A 146 -19.60 31.28 6.35
C PRO A 146 -20.83 30.70 7.07
N ASP A 147 -20.99 29.38 6.99
CA ASP A 147 -22.08 28.62 7.60
C ASP A 147 -21.96 28.63 9.13
N ALA A 148 -20.76 28.38 9.68
CA ALA A 148 -20.52 28.44 11.12
C ALA A 148 -20.66 29.87 11.66
N ILE A 149 -20.25 30.89 10.88
CA ILE A 149 -20.42 32.30 11.25
C ILE A 149 -21.91 32.64 11.45
N ALA A 150 -22.85 31.95 10.79
CA ALA A 150 -24.27 32.22 10.97
C ALA A 150 -24.75 32.00 12.41
N PHE A 151 -24.24 30.96 13.07
CA PHE A 151 -24.55 30.60 14.46
C PHE A 151 -23.71 31.40 15.47
N LEU A 152 -22.49 31.77 15.10
CA LEU A 152 -21.54 32.39 16.04
C LEU A 152 -21.69 33.91 16.19
N LYS A 153 -22.61 34.58 15.50
CA LYS A 153 -22.66 36.07 15.46
C LYS A 153 -22.96 36.71 16.80
N GLU A 154 -23.66 36.01 17.68
CA GLU A 154 -24.05 36.55 18.99
C GLU A 154 -22.89 36.48 19.99
N ILE A 155 -21.99 35.50 19.82
CA ILE A 155 -20.92 35.21 20.78
C ILE A 155 -19.51 35.57 20.27
N CYS A 156 -19.33 35.75 18.96
CA CYS A 156 -18.04 36.03 18.34
C CYS A 156 -18.03 37.36 17.57
N THR A 157 -16.86 38.02 17.56
CA THR A 157 -16.54 39.06 16.57
C THR A 157 -15.57 38.51 15.53
N PHE A 158 -15.63 39.04 14.31
CA PHE A 158 -14.83 38.55 13.18
C PHE A 158 -14.03 39.68 12.53
N SER A 159 -12.93 39.30 11.90
CA SER A 159 -12.03 40.21 11.16
C SER A 159 -12.66 40.86 9.93
N GLY A 160 -13.73 40.28 9.36
CA GLY A 160 -14.41 40.78 8.16
C GLY A 160 -15.65 41.61 8.47
N SER A 161 -15.98 42.55 7.57
CA SER A 161 -17.10 43.50 7.75
C SER A 161 -18.33 43.23 6.87
N ILE A 162 -18.28 42.20 6.02
CA ILE A 162 -19.35 41.88 5.05
C ILE A 162 -20.29 40.81 5.63
N SER A 163 -21.60 41.07 5.58
CA SER A 163 -22.66 40.13 5.98
C SER A 163 -23.65 39.92 4.81
N PRO A 164 -23.88 38.68 4.34
CA PRO A 164 -23.20 37.44 4.74
C PRO A 164 -21.75 37.38 4.22
N PRO A 165 -20.85 36.69 4.93
CA PRO A 165 -19.45 36.57 4.54
C PRO A 165 -19.29 35.76 3.25
N ALA A 166 -18.46 36.25 2.31
CA ALA A 166 -18.19 35.57 1.04
C ALA A 166 -17.20 34.39 1.16
N GLY A 167 -16.61 34.20 2.34
CA GLY A 167 -15.61 33.18 2.64
C GLY A 167 -15.34 33.14 4.15
N PRO A 168 -14.43 32.25 4.61
CA PRO A 168 -14.14 32.11 6.03
C PRO A 168 -13.58 33.40 6.63
N GLN A 169 -13.76 33.59 7.94
CA GLN A 169 -13.24 34.74 8.67
C GLN A 169 -12.59 34.32 9.99
N VAL A 170 -11.51 35.00 10.36
CA VAL A 170 -10.83 34.83 11.66
C VAL A 170 -11.69 35.43 12.77
N ILE A 171 -11.88 34.67 13.85
CA ILE A 171 -12.52 35.11 15.10
C ILE A 171 -11.55 36.05 15.82
N THR A 172 -12.00 37.27 16.15
CA THR A 172 -11.18 38.30 16.81
C THR A 172 -11.47 38.43 18.30
N SER A 173 -12.67 38.05 18.74
CA SER A 173 -13.03 37.90 20.14
C SER A 173 -14.17 36.90 20.28
N LEU A 174 -14.24 36.24 21.43
CA LEU A 174 -15.31 35.32 21.81
C LEU A 174 -15.79 35.67 23.22
N ASP A 175 -17.11 35.67 23.46
CA ASP A 175 -17.68 35.84 24.79
C ASP A 175 -17.45 34.58 25.63
N GLU A 176 -16.49 34.65 26.54
CA GLU A 176 -16.06 33.53 27.38
C GLU A 176 -17.15 33.04 28.35
N SER A 177 -18.26 33.78 28.51
CA SER A 177 -19.38 33.31 29.35
C SER A 177 -20.05 32.03 28.82
N TYR A 178 -19.87 31.72 27.54
CA TYR A 178 -20.34 30.49 26.89
C TYR A 178 -19.40 29.28 27.09
N ILE A 179 -18.27 29.46 27.79
CA ILE A 179 -17.38 28.35 28.16
C ILE A 179 -17.96 27.68 29.42
N GLU A 180 -18.98 26.85 29.25
CA GLU A 180 -19.42 25.97 30.33
C GLU A 180 -18.53 24.71 30.41
N PRO A 181 -18.15 24.25 31.61
CA PRO A 181 -17.48 22.96 31.76
C PRO A 181 -18.43 21.86 31.33
N PHE A 182 -18.04 21.05 30.34
CA PHE A 182 -18.80 19.85 30.00
C PHE A 182 -18.75 18.88 31.20
N GLU A 183 -19.89 18.68 31.87
CA GLU A 183 -20.05 17.62 32.85
C GLU A 183 -20.36 16.32 32.10
N SER A 184 -19.35 15.46 31.93
CA SER A 184 -19.60 14.14 31.36
C SER A 184 -20.46 13.32 32.33
N GLU A 185 -21.60 12.83 31.84
CA GLU A 185 -22.29 11.78 32.57
C GLU A 185 -21.36 10.55 32.63
N PRO A 186 -21.18 9.91 33.80
CA PRO A 186 -20.35 8.73 33.89
C PRO A 186 -20.95 7.64 33.00
N TYR A 187 -20.21 7.26 31.95
CA TYR A 187 -20.58 6.18 31.04
C TYR A 187 -21.09 4.97 31.84
N GLN A 188 -22.34 4.58 31.60
CA GLN A 188 -22.84 3.33 32.14
C GLN A 188 -22.09 2.19 31.45
N LEU A 189 -21.19 1.55 32.19
CA LEU A 189 -20.49 0.36 31.73
C LEU A 189 -21.51 -0.76 31.51
N GLU A 190 -21.91 -0.97 30.26
CA GLU A 190 -22.61 -2.18 29.87
C GLU A 190 -21.69 -3.38 30.11
N TYR A 191 -22.12 -4.30 30.97
CA TYR A 191 -21.38 -5.53 31.22
C TYR A 191 -21.56 -6.50 30.04
N PHE A 192 -20.69 -6.39 29.05
CA PHE A 192 -20.64 -7.33 27.93
C PHE A 192 -20.15 -8.72 28.38
N SER A 193 -20.71 -9.77 27.79
CA SER A 193 -20.21 -11.13 28.02
C SER A 193 -18.75 -11.26 27.50
N PRO A 194 -17.91 -12.15 28.06
CA PRO A 194 -16.55 -12.36 27.56
C PRO A 194 -16.48 -12.71 26.06
N ARG A 195 -17.50 -13.42 25.54
CA ARG A 195 -17.61 -13.73 24.11
C ARG A 195 -17.89 -12.47 23.28
N THR A 196 -18.78 -11.60 23.77
CA THR A 196 -19.07 -10.31 23.14
C THR A 196 -17.83 -9.42 23.12
N ILE A 197 -17.09 -9.31 24.23
CA ILE A 197 -15.83 -8.57 24.30
C ILE A 197 -14.82 -9.10 23.30
N THR A 198 -14.65 -10.42 23.20
CA THR A 198 -13.73 -11.04 22.23
C THR A 198 -14.13 -10.71 20.80
N SER A 199 -15.43 -10.75 20.48
CA SER A 199 -15.95 -10.40 19.15
C SER A 199 -15.73 -8.91 18.83
N ILE A 200 -16.01 -8.01 19.78
CA ILE A 200 -15.79 -6.58 19.62
C ILE A 200 -14.30 -6.30 19.44
N ASN A 201 -13.43 -6.86 20.28
CA ASN A 201 -11.97 -6.70 20.16
C ASN A 201 -11.46 -7.16 18.80
N HIS A 202 -11.97 -8.29 18.28
CA HIS A 202 -11.62 -8.75 16.94
C HIS A 202 -12.05 -7.73 15.86
N GLN A 203 -13.28 -7.25 15.91
CA GLN A 203 -13.78 -6.24 14.96
C GLN A 203 -13.01 -4.92 15.05
N MET A 204 -12.74 -4.43 16.27
CA MET A 204 -11.98 -3.20 16.50
C MET A 204 -10.53 -3.32 16.04
N SER A 205 -9.93 -4.51 16.17
CA SER A 205 -8.57 -4.76 15.71
C SER A 205 -8.39 -4.55 14.19
N LEU A 206 -9.46 -4.61 13.40
CA LEU A 206 -9.41 -4.35 11.95
C LEU A 206 -9.13 -2.88 11.63
N TYR A 207 -9.40 -1.95 12.55
CA TYR A 207 -9.10 -0.52 12.40
C TYR A 207 -7.68 -0.16 12.90
N VAL A 208 -7.04 -1.03 13.68
CA VAL A 208 -5.71 -0.78 14.26
C VAL A 208 -4.60 -1.20 13.31
N HIS A 209 -3.68 -0.28 13.02
CA HIS A 209 -2.60 -0.51 12.07
C HIS A 209 -1.77 -1.73 12.47
N GLN A 210 -1.37 -2.57 11.51
CA GLN A 210 -0.72 -3.86 11.79
C GLN A 210 0.57 -3.71 12.60
N ALA A 211 1.35 -2.66 12.35
CA ALA A 211 2.57 -2.38 13.12
C ALA A 211 2.28 -2.03 14.60
N ALA A 212 1.10 -1.49 14.92
CA ALA A 212 0.70 -1.24 16.30
C ALA A 212 0.16 -2.52 16.96
N ARG A 213 -0.58 -3.37 16.22
CA ARG A 213 -1.10 -4.65 16.72
C ARG A 213 0.00 -5.62 17.18
N TYR A 214 1.12 -5.67 16.46
CA TYR A 214 2.23 -6.56 16.78
C TYR A 214 2.84 -6.29 18.17
N ILE A 215 2.69 -5.07 18.69
CA ILE A 215 3.20 -4.65 20.00
C ILE A 215 2.41 -5.32 21.15
N ASP A 216 1.12 -5.60 20.93
CA ASP A 216 0.24 -6.17 21.95
C ASP A 216 0.38 -7.70 22.07
N ASP A 217 0.52 -8.41 20.94
CA ASP A 217 0.50 -9.88 20.90
C ASP A 217 1.78 -10.55 21.45
N VAL A 218 2.95 -9.92 21.33
CA VAL A 218 4.23 -10.58 21.65
C VAL A 218 4.55 -10.62 23.16
N GLN A 219 3.92 -9.76 23.99
CA GLN A 219 4.42 -9.54 25.36
C GLN A 219 3.49 -9.91 26.52
N GLY A 220 2.22 -10.27 26.30
CA GLY A 220 1.36 -10.91 27.31
C GLY A 220 1.33 -10.27 28.72
N LYS A 221 1.62 -8.98 28.86
CA LYS A 221 1.76 -8.28 30.16
C LYS A 221 1.25 -6.84 30.11
N SER A 222 0.35 -6.55 31.05
CA SER A 222 -0.11 -5.26 31.63
C SER A 222 -0.03 -3.98 30.77
N HIS A 223 -1.18 -3.31 30.65
CA HIS A 223 -1.39 -1.96 30.13
C HIS A 223 -0.48 -0.94 30.83
N ASN A 224 0.72 -0.74 30.32
CA ASN A 224 1.60 0.33 30.80
C ASN A 224 1.72 1.34 29.66
N TRP A 225 1.03 2.48 29.81
CA TRP A 225 1.02 3.62 28.87
C TRP A 225 2.43 4.14 28.53
N ASN A 226 3.43 3.85 29.36
CA ASN A 226 4.86 4.16 29.14
C ASN A 226 5.53 3.42 27.95
N ARG A 227 4.78 2.80 27.04
CA ARG A 227 5.30 2.18 25.80
C ARG A 227 5.37 3.13 24.59
N ILE A 228 5.51 4.44 24.85
CA ILE A 228 6.03 5.45 23.89
C ILE A 228 7.41 5.00 23.30
N ALA A 229 8.04 3.98 23.87
CA ALA A 229 9.31 3.36 23.51
C ALA A 229 9.39 2.58 22.17
N ASP A 230 8.38 2.60 21.29
CA ASP A 230 8.42 1.85 20.01
C ASP A 230 8.48 2.74 18.74
N ALA A 231 8.53 4.06 18.91
CA ALA A 231 8.76 4.97 17.80
C ALA A 231 10.14 4.73 17.17
N GLU A 232 10.21 4.71 15.84
CA GLU A 232 11.46 4.50 15.10
C GLU A 232 11.61 5.51 13.95
N ILE A 233 12.83 6.02 13.73
CA ILE A 233 13.16 6.69 12.48
C ILE A 233 13.78 5.67 11.54
N ARG A 234 13.13 5.47 10.39
CA ARG A 234 13.62 4.53 9.37
C ARG A 234 13.31 5.02 7.98
N ARG A 235 13.92 4.38 6.98
CA ARG A 235 13.58 4.64 5.58
C ARG A 235 12.32 3.87 5.20
N VAL A 236 11.33 4.58 4.69
CA VAL A 236 10.03 4.03 4.28
C VAL A 236 9.78 4.44 2.84
N TYR A 237 9.25 3.52 2.05
CA TYR A 237 8.69 3.83 0.74
C TYR A 237 7.21 4.17 0.96
N THR A 238 6.82 5.40 0.66
CA THR A 238 5.48 5.91 0.94
C THR A 238 4.76 6.18 -0.37
N ILE A 239 3.51 5.72 -0.48
CA ILE A 239 2.62 5.95 -1.62
C ILE A 239 1.42 6.75 -1.13
N PHE A 240 1.15 7.86 -1.80
CA PHE A 240 -0.08 8.64 -1.67
C PHE A 240 -0.87 8.49 -2.96
N VAL A 241 -2.10 7.98 -2.86
CA VAL A 241 -2.99 7.71 -3.98
C VAL A 241 -4.22 8.59 -3.85
N LYS A 242 -4.47 9.43 -4.85
CA LYS A 242 -5.70 10.23 -4.98
C LYS A 242 -6.51 9.73 -6.17
N PRO A 243 -7.52 8.87 -5.93
CA PRO A 243 -8.57 8.60 -6.91
C PRO A 243 -9.17 9.92 -7.41
N GLN A 244 -9.33 10.06 -8.72
CA GLN A 244 -9.93 11.23 -9.35
C GLN A 244 -11.46 11.14 -9.24
N LEU A 245 -11.95 11.36 -8.02
CA LEU A 245 -13.37 11.40 -7.69
C LEU A 245 -13.66 12.53 -6.72
N THR A 246 -14.87 13.07 -6.77
CA THR A 246 -15.34 14.12 -5.85
C THR A 246 -16.46 13.52 -5.00
N PRO A 247 -16.17 13.16 -3.73
CA PRO A 247 -17.15 12.47 -2.90
C PRO A 247 -18.13 13.50 -2.33
N ARG A 248 -19.27 13.70 -3.00
CA ARG A 248 -20.34 14.58 -2.51
C ARG A 248 -21.57 13.76 -2.19
N ILE A 249 -22.10 13.98 -0.99
CA ILE A 249 -23.43 13.49 -0.61
C ILE A 249 -24.43 14.39 -1.31
N THR A 250 -25.33 13.78 -2.06
CA THR A 250 -26.32 14.49 -2.88
C THR A 250 -27.70 14.52 -2.22
N GLY A 251 -27.91 13.68 -1.20
CA GLY A 251 -29.22 13.41 -0.61
C GLY A 251 -30.05 12.43 -1.45
N ASN A 252 -29.60 12.07 -2.65
CA ASN A 252 -30.18 11.00 -3.43
C ASN A 252 -29.63 9.65 -2.97
N LYS A 253 -30.48 8.85 -2.34
CA LYS A 253 -30.13 7.53 -1.79
C LYS A 253 -29.43 6.60 -2.79
N SER A 254 -29.78 6.67 -4.09
CA SER A 254 -29.14 5.82 -5.10
C SER A 254 -27.72 6.28 -5.39
N ASP A 255 -27.54 7.57 -5.67
CA ASP A 255 -26.24 8.14 -6.02
C ASP A 255 -25.27 8.04 -4.82
N ASP A 256 -25.77 8.30 -3.61
CA ASP A 256 -24.99 8.18 -2.38
C ASP A 256 -24.61 6.72 -2.10
N HIS A 257 -25.51 5.76 -2.37
CA HIS A 257 -25.19 4.33 -2.24
C HIS A 257 -24.10 3.90 -3.22
N ASP A 258 -24.17 4.34 -4.48
CA ASP A 258 -23.16 4.03 -5.50
C ASP A 258 -21.79 4.62 -5.11
N LEU A 259 -21.76 5.84 -4.56
CA LEU A 259 -20.54 6.44 -4.02
C LEU A 259 -19.96 5.60 -2.87
N PHE A 260 -20.80 5.18 -1.92
CA PHE A 260 -20.36 4.38 -0.77
C PHE A 260 -19.80 3.02 -1.19
N MET A 261 -20.46 2.36 -2.15
CA MET A 261 -19.98 1.11 -2.74
C MET A 261 -18.65 1.32 -3.47
N LEU A 262 -18.51 2.39 -4.25
CA LEU A 262 -17.27 2.71 -4.94
C LEU A 262 -16.11 2.96 -3.98
N LEU A 263 -16.32 3.70 -2.88
CA LEU A 263 -15.30 3.92 -1.86
C LEU A 263 -14.86 2.60 -1.20
N ASN A 264 -15.80 1.70 -0.94
CA ASN A 264 -15.46 0.37 -0.43
C ASN A 264 -14.66 -0.47 -1.44
N GLU A 265 -15.06 -0.47 -2.72
CA GLU A 265 -14.34 -1.20 -3.77
C GLU A 265 -12.91 -0.65 -3.99
N ILE A 266 -12.73 0.67 -3.95
CA ILE A 266 -11.40 1.30 -4.00
C ILE A 266 -10.52 0.77 -2.85
N MET A 267 -11.06 0.70 -1.63
CA MET A 267 -10.36 0.17 -0.47
C MET A 267 -9.97 -1.30 -0.68
N VAL A 268 -10.92 -2.17 -1.05
CA VAL A 268 -10.70 -3.61 -1.21
C VAL A 268 -9.69 -3.92 -2.31
N VAL A 269 -9.83 -3.29 -3.49
CA VAL A 269 -8.89 -3.47 -4.61
C VAL A 269 -7.48 -3.02 -4.22
N THR A 270 -7.37 -1.86 -3.58
CA THR A 270 -6.07 -1.32 -3.17
C THR A 270 -5.42 -2.19 -2.09
N LEU A 271 -6.18 -2.65 -1.08
CA LEU A 271 -5.70 -3.57 -0.06
C LEU A 271 -5.17 -4.89 -0.65
N LYS A 272 -5.87 -5.45 -1.64
CA LYS A 272 -5.44 -6.68 -2.32
C LYS A 272 -4.07 -6.49 -2.97
N VAL A 273 -3.84 -5.36 -3.63
CA VAL A 273 -2.54 -5.05 -4.25
C VAL A 273 -1.47 -4.79 -3.19
N ILE A 274 -1.76 -4.00 -2.16
CA ILE A 274 -0.82 -3.73 -1.06
C ILE A 274 -0.38 -5.04 -0.39
N GLY A 275 -1.34 -5.91 -0.06
CA GLY A 275 -1.09 -7.22 0.56
C GLY A 275 -0.27 -8.16 -0.33
N ARG A 276 -0.54 -8.15 -1.65
CA ARG A 276 0.24 -8.90 -2.66
C ARG A 276 1.73 -8.54 -2.61
N PHE A 277 2.06 -7.26 -2.46
CA PHE A 277 3.44 -6.78 -2.38
C PHE A 277 3.97 -6.68 -0.94
N LYS A 278 3.24 -7.22 0.04
CA LYS A 278 3.60 -7.24 1.47
C LYS A 278 3.83 -5.83 2.06
N GLY A 279 3.07 -4.85 1.60
CA GLY A 279 3.01 -3.51 2.18
C GLY A 279 1.93 -3.38 3.24
N HIS A 280 1.84 -2.20 3.85
CA HIS A 280 0.77 -1.86 4.79
C HIS A 280 -0.06 -0.70 4.26
N LEU A 281 -1.39 -0.80 4.40
CA LEU A 281 -2.24 0.38 4.35
C LEU A 281 -2.01 1.16 5.64
N ARG A 282 -1.52 2.38 5.50
CA ARG A 282 -1.37 3.30 6.62
C ARG A 282 -2.71 3.94 6.96
N GLN A 283 -3.42 4.45 5.96
CA GLN A 283 -4.67 5.16 6.17
C GLN A 283 -5.49 5.24 4.87
N PHE A 284 -6.81 5.26 5.01
CA PHE A 284 -7.73 5.74 3.98
C PHE A 284 -8.54 6.89 4.58
N ILE A 285 -8.49 8.08 3.98
CA ILE A 285 -9.07 9.30 4.55
C ILE A 285 -9.70 10.17 3.46
N VAL A 286 -10.67 11.00 3.86
CA VAL A 286 -11.14 12.15 3.08
C VAL A 286 -10.72 13.40 3.84
N ASP A 287 -9.87 14.21 3.21
CA ASP A 287 -9.30 15.44 3.78
C ASP A 287 -9.39 16.60 2.76
N ASP A 288 -8.66 17.70 3.01
CA ASP A 288 -8.52 18.85 2.12
C ASP A 288 -8.03 18.50 0.70
N LYS A 289 -7.40 17.33 0.54
CA LYS A 289 -6.91 16.82 -0.74
C LYS A 289 -7.94 15.91 -1.41
N GLY A 290 -9.11 15.70 -0.81
CA GLY A 290 -10.16 14.79 -1.26
C GLY A 290 -9.95 13.37 -0.75
N VAL A 291 -10.31 12.37 -1.57
CA VAL A 291 -10.15 10.96 -1.21
C VAL A 291 -8.69 10.53 -1.36
N VAL A 292 -8.07 10.06 -0.28
CA VAL A 292 -6.64 9.74 -0.24
C VAL A 292 -6.39 8.39 0.43
N LEU A 293 -5.68 7.50 -0.26
CA LEU A 293 -5.13 6.26 0.31
C LEU A 293 -3.62 6.42 0.51
N ILE A 294 -3.14 6.04 1.69
CA ILE A 294 -1.74 6.09 2.06
C ILE A 294 -1.26 4.66 2.31
N ALA A 295 -0.28 4.22 1.52
CA ALA A 295 0.37 2.93 1.68
C ALA A 295 1.86 3.09 1.98
N THR A 296 2.42 2.14 2.71
CA THR A 296 3.82 2.20 3.14
C THR A 296 4.50 0.85 3.07
N PHE A 297 5.78 0.86 2.73
CA PHE A 297 6.66 -0.31 2.72
C PHE A 297 7.96 0.01 3.45
N GLY A 298 8.61 -1.02 3.98
CA GLY A 298 9.85 -0.87 4.71
C GLY A 298 9.66 -0.58 6.20
N GLN A 299 8.46 -0.77 6.76
CA GLN A 299 8.18 -0.78 8.21
C GLN A 299 8.44 -2.15 8.83
N ARG A 300 8.31 -2.29 10.17
CA ARG A 300 8.30 -3.60 10.84
C ARG A 300 7.25 -4.50 10.19
N GLY A 301 7.63 -5.72 9.78
CA GLY A 301 6.76 -6.64 9.04
C GLY A 301 6.73 -6.45 7.50
N ALA A 302 7.23 -5.31 6.99
CA ALA A 302 7.19 -4.98 5.56
C ALA A 302 8.57 -4.60 4.98
N THR A 303 9.66 -5.15 5.52
CA THR A 303 11.04 -4.83 5.10
C THR A 303 11.65 -5.98 4.29
N PHE A 304 12.07 -5.68 3.06
CA PHE A 304 12.59 -6.68 2.12
C PHE A 304 13.86 -6.20 1.41
N PRO A 305 14.76 -7.11 0.98
CA PRO A 305 15.79 -6.78 0.00
C PRO A 305 15.17 -6.17 -1.27
N ASN A 306 15.90 -5.28 -1.95
CA ASN A 306 15.45 -4.64 -3.20
C ASN A 306 14.05 -3.99 -3.14
N LEU A 307 13.61 -3.57 -1.93
CA LEU A 307 12.25 -3.11 -1.61
C LEU A 307 11.63 -2.23 -2.69
N ILE A 308 12.39 -1.27 -3.22
CA ILE A 308 11.89 -0.26 -4.15
C ILE A 308 11.62 -0.89 -5.53
N THR A 309 12.57 -1.68 -6.03
CA THR A 309 12.58 -2.22 -7.39
C THR A 309 11.68 -3.45 -7.53
N GLU A 310 11.43 -4.17 -6.44
CA GLU A 310 10.66 -5.41 -6.44
C GLU A 310 9.28 -5.28 -5.78
N LYS A 311 9.12 -4.41 -4.77
CA LYS A 311 7.85 -4.24 -4.04
C LYS A 311 7.22 -2.87 -4.29
N GLY A 312 7.87 -1.79 -3.84
CA GLY A 312 7.31 -0.44 -3.76
C GLY A 312 6.84 0.12 -5.10
N LEU A 313 7.74 0.22 -6.09
CA LEU A 313 7.39 0.76 -7.41
C LEU A 313 6.43 -0.15 -8.18
N PRO A 314 6.62 -1.49 -8.23
CA PRO A 314 5.63 -2.41 -8.79
C PRO A 314 4.24 -2.28 -8.16
N ALA A 315 4.15 -2.16 -6.83
CA ALA A 315 2.88 -1.93 -6.13
C ALA A 315 2.24 -0.60 -6.52
N THR A 316 3.05 0.46 -6.66
CA THR A 316 2.59 1.79 -7.08
C THR A 316 1.89 1.72 -8.44
N ILE A 317 2.54 1.06 -9.41
CA ILE A 317 2.00 0.86 -10.77
C ILE A 317 0.75 -0.04 -10.71
N ALA A 318 0.82 -1.15 -9.99
CA ALA A 318 -0.30 -2.08 -9.90
C ALA A 318 -1.55 -1.48 -9.22
N ILE A 319 -1.39 -0.56 -8.26
CA ILE A 319 -2.52 0.17 -7.67
C ILE A 319 -3.14 1.10 -8.71
N HIS A 320 -2.33 1.87 -9.44
CA HIS A 320 -2.80 2.76 -10.50
C HIS A 320 -3.61 1.99 -11.56
N ASP A 321 -3.04 0.89 -12.05
CA ASP A 321 -3.67 0.04 -13.06
C ASP A 321 -4.94 -0.64 -12.53
N ALA A 322 -4.92 -1.15 -11.29
CA ALA A 322 -6.08 -1.83 -10.72
C ALA A 322 -7.27 -0.88 -10.53
N LEU A 323 -7.04 0.37 -10.10
CA LEU A 323 -8.11 1.37 -10.01
C LEU A 323 -8.68 1.72 -11.38
N LYS A 324 -7.82 1.87 -12.39
CA LYS A 324 -8.23 2.22 -13.75
C LYS A 324 -8.95 1.07 -14.46
N ILE A 325 -8.40 -0.14 -14.41
CA ILE A 325 -8.91 -1.30 -15.14
C ILE A 325 -10.14 -1.89 -14.45
N ASN A 326 -10.11 -2.06 -13.13
CA ASN A 326 -11.17 -2.78 -12.43
C ASN A 326 -12.35 -1.87 -12.07
N LEU A 327 -12.08 -0.58 -11.80
CA LEU A 327 -13.09 0.35 -11.29
C LEU A 327 -13.36 1.52 -12.24
N ASN A 328 -12.63 1.64 -13.35
CA ASN A 328 -12.67 2.80 -14.24
C ASN A 328 -12.39 4.14 -13.51
N VAL A 329 -11.54 4.10 -12.49
CA VAL A 329 -11.15 5.26 -11.69
C VAL A 329 -9.71 5.66 -12.00
N ASN A 330 -9.54 6.81 -12.64
CA ASN A 330 -8.21 7.40 -12.79
C ASN A 330 -7.65 7.79 -11.42
N SER A 331 -6.33 7.78 -11.26
CA SER A 331 -5.68 8.17 -10.01
C SER A 331 -4.42 8.99 -10.26
N HIS A 332 -4.14 9.92 -9.36
CA HIS A 332 -2.82 10.56 -9.25
C HIS A 332 -2.10 9.95 -8.06
N ILE A 333 -0.87 9.50 -8.28
CA ILE A 333 -0.05 8.84 -7.28
C ILE A 333 1.25 9.61 -7.11
N GLY A 334 1.62 9.85 -5.86
CA GLY A 334 2.93 10.34 -5.48
C GLY A 334 3.64 9.29 -4.63
N ALA A 335 4.85 8.89 -5.00
CA ALA A 335 5.64 7.97 -4.20
C ALA A 335 7.03 8.53 -3.89
N THR A 336 7.54 8.27 -2.69
CA THR A 336 8.89 8.67 -2.27
C THR A 336 9.57 7.60 -1.44
N PHE A 337 10.91 7.64 -1.36
CA PHE A 337 11.67 6.81 -0.44
C PHE A 337 12.61 7.63 0.43
N GLY A 338 12.36 7.67 1.73
CA GLY A 338 13.13 8.52 2.63
C GLY A 338 12.93 8.22 4.10
N LYS A 339 13.69 8.92 4.94
CA LYS A 339 13.56 8.80 6.40
C LYS A 339 12.20 9.35 6.84
N ALA A 340 11.52 8.59 7.68
CA ALA A 340 10.27 8.97 8.33
C ALA A 340 10.29 8.50 9.79
N TYR A 341 9.65 9.28 10.65
CA TYR A 341 9.22 8.86 11.97
C TYR A 341 8.05 7.89 11.80
N CYS A 342 8.12 6.73 12.44
CA CYS A 342 7.06 5.72 12.48
C CYS A 342 6.76 5.42 13.95
N GLY A 343 5.57 5.77 14.43
CA GLY A 343 5.24 5.63 15.85
C GLY A 343 3.85 6.16 16.16
N VAL A 344 3.37 5.92 17.38
CA VAL A 344 2.05 6.36 17.82
C VAL A 344 2.08 7.87 18.11
N VAL A 345 1.13 8.59 17.52
CA VAL A 345 0.91 10.03 17.71
C VAL A 345 -0.46 10.26 18.32
N GLY A 346 -0.50 11.04 19.40
CA GLY A 346 -1.73 11.40 20.11
C GLY A 346 -1.57 11.34 21.63
N GLY A 347 -2.72 11.31 22.30
CA GLY A 347 -2.85 11.25 23.75
C GLY A 347 -3.10 9.86 24.31
N SER A 348 -3.17 9.78 25.64
CA SER A 348 -3.42 8.60 26.47
C SER A 348 -4.70 7.86 26.11
N HIS A 349 -5.79 8.61 25.92
CA HIS A 349 -7.09 8.05 25.58
C HIS A 349 -7.29 7.93 24.07
N ARG A 350 -6.63 8.77 23.25
CA ARG A 350 -6.81 8.79 21.80
C ARG A 350 -5.51 9.03 21.03
N HIS A 351 -5.10 8.05 20.24
CA HIS A 351 -3.91 8.14 19.40
C HIS A 351 -4.00 7.24 18.17
N GLU A 352 -3.15 7.48 17.17
CA GLU A 352 -3.00 6.64 15.99
C GLU A 352 -1.52 6.38 15.66
N PHE A 353 -1.22 5.20 15.13
CA PHE A 353 0.09 4.94 14.54
C PHE A 353 0.32 5.88 13.36
N ALA A 354 1.33 6.73 13.33
CA ALA A 354 1.61 7.70 12.27
C ALA A 354 2.94 7.44 11.55
N VAL A 355 3.04 7.96 10.32
CA VAL A 355 4.25 7.95 9.51
C VAL A 355 4.49 9.36 9.02
N LEU A 356 5.48 10.05 9.58
CA LEU A 356 5.66 11.49 9.41
C LEU A 356 7.08 11.82 8.96
N GLY A 357 7.24 12.81 8.08
CA GLY A 357 8.55 13.29 7.66
C GLY A 357 8.54 14.05 6.34
N SER A 358 9.64 14.72 6.02
CA SER A 358 9.76 15.52 4.79
C SER A 358 9.55 14.69 3.53
N SER A 359 10.01 13.44 3.51
CA SER A 359 9.77 12.50 2.39
C SER A 359 8.30 12.15 2.22
N VAL A 360 7.58 11.92 3.34
CA VAL A 360 6.13 11.61 3.34
C VAL A 360 5.36 12.81 2.79
N ASN A 361 5.70 14.01 3.27
CA ASN A 361 5.08 15.26 2.83
C ASN A 361 5.38 15.55 1.35
N LEU A 362 6.55 15.15 0.85
CA LEU A 362 6.85 15.22 -0.58
C LEU A 362 5.94 14.29 -1.39
N ALA A 363 5.68 13.06 -0.94
CA ALA A 363 4.78 12.13 -1.64
C ALA A 363 3.37 12.70 -1.80
N ALA A 364 2.81 13.30 -0.74
CA ALA A 364 1.52 13.99 -0.79
C ALA A 364 1.52 15.15 -1.82
N ARG A 365 2.63 15.90 -1.93
CA ARG A 365 2.77 16.97 -2.93
C ARG A 365 2.88 16.46 -4.35
N LEU A 366 3.59 15.35 -4.57
CA LEU A 366 3.68 14.73 -5.89
C LEU A 366 2.30 14.26 -6.36
N MET A 367 1.52 13.66 -5.46
CA MET A 367 0.13 13.26 -5.70
C MET A 367 -0.75 14.46 -6.09
N CYS A 368 -0.62 15.59 -5.39
CA CYS A 368 -1.39 16.80 -5.66
C CYS A 368 -0.81 17.69 -6.79
N SER A 369 0.27 17.28 -7.46
CA SER A 369 0.85 18.06 -8.54
C SER A 369 -0.15 18.20 -9.70
N LYS A 370 -0.33 19.43 -10.20
CA LYS A 370 -1.28 19.74 -11.28
C LYS A 370 -0.96 18.97 -12.56
N ASP A 371 0.32 18.75 -12.83
CA ASP A 371 0.82 18.08 -14.03
C ASP A 371 1.17 16.61 -13.75
N ASN A 372 0.58 15.99 -12.72
CA ASN A 372 0.77 14.57 -12.45
C ASN A 372 0.13 13.73 -13.57
N PRO A 373 0.91 12.95 -14.36
CA PRO A 373 0.39 12.16 -15.48
C PRO A 373 -0.32 10.87 -15.03
N GLY A 374 -0.28 10.56 -13.74
CA GLY A 374 -0.81 9.34 -13.13
C GLY A 374 0.09 8.90 -11.97
N ILE A 375 1.40 8.85 -12.20
CA ILE A 375 2.39 8.48 -11.16
C ILE A 375 3.60 9.42 -11.23
N LEU A 376 3.96 10.00 -10.08
CA LEU A 376 5.19 10.77 -9.89
C LEU A 376 6.01 10.20 -8.72
N VAL A 377 7.32 10.11 -8.91
CA VAL A 377 8.29 9.66 -7.92
C VAL A 377 9.45 10.63 -7.73
N ASP A 378 10.14 10.55 -6.59
CA ASP A 378 11.34 11.33 -6.33
C ASP A 378 12.62 10.68 -6.90
N ASP A 379 13.72 11.44 -6.87
CA ASP A 379 15.02 10.99 -7.37
C ASP A 379 15.56 9.74 -6.67
N SER A 380 15.23 9.54 -5.38
CA SER A 380 15.68 8.37 -4.62
C SER A 380 15.12 7.07 -5.19
N ILE A 381 13.83 7.04 -5.53
CA ILE A 381 13.17 5.91 -6.19
C ILE A 381 13.79 5.70 -7.57
N ARG A 382 13.90 6.77 -8.37
CA ARG A 382 14.52 6.69 -9.71
C ARG A 382 15.88 6.03 -9.64
N MET A 383 16.77 6.52 -8.78
CA MET A 383 18.13 6.00 -8.66
C MET A 383 18.16 4.51 -8.31
N MET A 384 17.30 4.07 -7.38
CA MET A 384 17.30 2.68 -6.91
C MET A 384 16.58 1.72 -7.88
N ALA A 385 15.60 2.21 -8.64
CA ALA A 385 14.82 1.42 -9.59
C ALA A 385 15.30 1.52 -11.05
N SER A 386 16.28 2.38 -11.38
CA SER A 386 16.82 2.56 -12.75
C SER A 386 17.41 1.28 -13.38
N SER A 387 17.64 0.24 -12.58
CA SER A 387 18.07 -1.07 -13.10
C SER A 387 16.95 -1.88 -13.77
N ARG A 388 15.68 -1.51 -13.54
CA ARG A 388 14.48 -2.24 -13.99
C ARG A 388 13.41 -1.34 -14.60
N PHE A 389 13.47 -0.02 -14.40
CA PHE A 389 12.48 0.93 -14.88
C PHE A 389 13.17 2.09 -15.57
N ASP A 390 12.58 2.55 -16.67
CA ASP A 390 12.90 3.84 -17.27
C ASP A 390 12.09 4.94 -16.59
N PHE A 391 12.58 6.18 -16.70
CA PHE A 391 11.96 7.33 -16.03
C PHE A 391 11.97 8.55 -16.95
N LEU A 392 10.83 9.23 -17.02
CA LEU A 392 10.72 10.53 -17.68
C LEU A 392 10.91 11.64 -16.66
N LEU A 393 11.79 12.59 -16.95
CA LEU A 393 12.03 13.76 -16.08
C LEU A 393 10.91 14.80 -16.27
N HIS A 394 10.37 15.28 -15.15
CA HIS A 394 9.38 16.35 -15.10
C HIS A 394 9.97 17.63 -14.47
N PRO A 395 9.34 18.82 -14.67
CA PRO A 395 9.76 20.05 -14.02
C PRO A 395 9.85 19.89 -12.49
N PRO A 396 10.93 20.35 -11.84
CA PRO A 396 11.12 20.12 -10.41
C PRO A 396 10.08 20.88 -9.58
N VAL A 397 9.69 20.30 -8.44
CA VAL A 397 8.67 20.86 -7.54
C VAL A 397 9.32 21.51 -6.32
N THR A 398 8.85 22.71 -5.96
CA THR A 398 9.21 23.35 -4.68
C THR A 398 8.40 22.75 -3.54
N ALA A 399 9.09 22.30 -2.49
CA ALA A 399 8.48 21.58 -1.38
C ALA A 399 8.94 22.15 -0.03
N LYS A 400 8.01 22.45 0.89
CA LYS A 400 8.32 22.82 2.29
C LYS A 400 9.23 21.76 2.92
N GLY A 401 10.30 22.20 3.56
CA GLY A 401 11.34 21.32 4.12
C GLY A 401 12.50 21.02 3.17
N TYR A 402 12.46 21.49 1.92
CA TYR A 402 13.55 21.37 0.95
C TYR A 402 14.02 22.76 0.52
N SER A 403 15.33 23.00 0.60
CA SER A 403 15.94 24.30 0.26
C SER A 403 16.11 24.54 -1.24
N LYS A 404 16.02 23.49 -2.05
CA LYS A 404 16.10 23.53 -3.52
C LYS A 404 14.89 22.82 -4.12
N PRO A 405 14.44 23.21 -5.31
CA PRO A 405 13.43 22.46 -6.07
C PRO A 405 13.84 20.99 -6.18
N VAL A 406 12.90 20.08 -5.93
CA VAL A 406 13.12 18.64 -5.93
C VAL A 406 12.85 18.09 -7.33
N PRO A 407 13.81 17.40 -7.96
CA PRO A 407 13.58 16.70 -9.22
C PRO A 407 12.54 15.59 -9.06
N ILE A 408 11.62 15.50 -10.02
CA ILE A 408 10.52 14.52 -10.01
C ILE A 408 10.47 13.78 -11.33
N PHE A 409 10.00 12.53 -11.27
CA PHE A 409 10.07 11.61 -12.39
C PHE A 409 8.78 10.80 -12.52
N GLU A 410 8.42 10.47 -13.75
CA GLU A 410 7.36 9.54 -14.06
C GLU A 410 7.98 8.18 -14.40
N PRO A 411 7.64 7.10 -13.66
CA PRO A 411 8.10 5.76 -13.99
C PRO A 411 7.45 5.29 -15.30
N GLN A 412 8.28 4.82 -16.23
CA GLN A 412 7.85 4.23 -17.49
C GLN A 412 7.79 2.70 -17.37
N SER A 413 7.32 2.04 -18.44
CA SER A 413 7.23 0.59 -18.55
C SER A 413 8.49 -0.11 -18.03
N SER A 414 8.30 -1.22 -17.31
CA SER A 414 9.43 -2.02 -16.82
C SER A 414 10.33 -2.40 -17.99
N ILE A 415 11.61 -2.13 -17.86
CA ILE A 415 12.63 -2.70 -18.74
C ILE A 415 12.56 -4.21 -18.52
N GLU A 416 11.99 -4.94 -19.47
CA GLU A 416 12.16 -6.39 -19.49
C GLU A 416 13.66 -6.65 -19.39
N ARG A 417 14.07 -7.44 -18.38
CA ARG A 417 15.46 -7.94 -18.32
C ARG A 417 15.71 -8.80 -19.55
N GLN A 418 16.17 -8.16 -20.63
CA GLN A 418 16.56 -8.81 -21.88
C GLN A 418 17.85 -9.59 -21.64
N TRP A 419 17.78 -10.92 -21.69
CA TRP A 419 18.94 -11.82 -21.60
C TRP A 419 20.00 -11.58 -22.70
N ASN A 420 19.66 -10.80 -23.74
CA ASN A 420 20.56 -10.48 -24.86
C ASN A 420 21.26 -9.12 -24.73
N LYS A 421 21.02 -8.34 -23.66
CA LYS A 421 21.72 -7.07 -23.47
C LYS A 421 23.14 -7.40 -23.02
N VAL A 422 24.13 -7.09 -23.86
CA VAL A 422 25.56 -7.23 -23.53
C VAL A 422 25.81 -6.42 -22.26
N THR A 423 25.95 -7.13 -21.14
CA THR A 423 26.47 -6.53 -19.91
C THR A 423 27.98 -6.67 -19.96
N ASN A 424 28.71 -5.61 -19.60
CA ASN A 424 30.15 -5.72 -19.39
C ASN A 424 30.35 -6.48 -18.07
N PHE A 425 30.28 -7.81 -18.13
CA PHE A 425 30.64 -8.66 -17.00
C PHE A 425 32.15 -8.57 -16.79
N VAL A 426 32.58 -8.02 -15.67
CA VAL A 426 34.00 -7.77 -15.35
C VAL A 426 34.39 -8.56 -14.10
N GLY A 427 35.48 -9.33 -14.21
CA GLY A 427 35.98 -10.17 -13.12
C GLY A 427 35.27 -11.52 -13.02
N ARG A 428 35.62 -12.33 -11.99
CA ARG A 428 35.07 -13.68 -11.76
C ARG A 428 35.33 -14.70 -12.88
N GLU A 429 36.41 -14.52 -13.64
CA GLU A 429 36.77 -15.41 -14.75
C GLU A 429 36.99 -16.86 -14.29
N GLU A 430 37.51 -17.06 -13.08
CA GLU A 430 37.75 -18.40 -12.55
C GLU A 430 36.42 -19.13 -12.26
N GLU A 431 35.47 -18.47 -11.59
CA GLU A 431 34.15 -19.02 -11.30
C GLU A 431 33.33 -19.25 -12.57
N LEU A 432 33.38 -18.30 -13.50
CA LEU A 432 32.71 -18.40 -14.79
C LEU A 432 33.28 -19.56 -15.62
N THR A 433 34.61 -19.72 -15.64
CA THR A 433 35.27 -20.84 -16.30
C THR A 433 34.83 -22.17 -15.69
N LYS A 434 34.74 -22.26 -14.36
CA LYS A 434 34.23 -23.48 -13.68
C LYS A 434 32.83 -23.83 -14.14
N LEU A 435 31.90 -22.87 -14.17
CA LEU A 435 30.51 -23.09 -14.62
C LEU A 435 30.45 -23.53 -16.10
N VAL A 436 31.19 -22.86 -16.98
CA VAL A 436 31.23 -23.18 -18.41
C VAL A 436 31.83 -24.56 -18.65
N CYS A 437 32.90 -24.95 -17.95
CA CYS A 437 33.49 -26.28 -18.05
C CYS A 437 32.52 -27.40 -17.62
N LEU A 438 31.59 -27.13 -16.68
CA LEU A 438 30.55 -28.11 -16.34
C LEU A 438 29.61 -28.33 -17.53
N GLY A 439 29.12 -27.26 -18.15
CA GLY A 439 28.31 -27.33 -19.37
C GLY A 439 29.03 -28.04 -20.52
N GLU A 440 30.32 -27.74 -20.72
CA GLU A 440 31.16 -28.39 -21.73
C GLU A 440 31.25 -29.90 -21.54
N ARG A 441 31.46 -30.37 -20.30
CA ARG A 441 31.50 -31.82 -20.00
C ARG A 441 30.19 -32.52 -20.34
N PHE A 442 29.05 -31.86 -20.16
CA PHE A 442 27.76 -32.41 -20.57
C PHE A 442 27.66 -32.57 -22.09
N PHE A 443 28.11 -31.57 -22.86
CA PHE A 443 28.13 -31.67 -24.33
C PHE A 443 29.08 -32.77 -24.83
N GLN A 444 30.23 -32.96 -24.18
CA GLN A 444 31.22 -33.98 -24.56
C GLN A 444 30.80 -35.41 -24.21
N ASN A 445 30.21 -35.62 -23.02
CA ASN A 445 29.91 -36.96 -22.50
C ASN A 445 28.45 -37.41 -22.71
N GLY A 446 27.55 -36.50 -23.11
CA GLY A 446 26.14 -36.79 -23.34
C GLY A 446 25.46 -37.46 -22.14
N TYR A 447 24.62 -38.46 -22.40
CA TYR A 447 23.85 -39.21 -21.39
C TYR A 447 24.70 -39.99 -20.36
N LYS A 448 26.03 -40.07 -20.53
CA LYS A 448 26.93 -40.68 -19.54
C LYS A 448 27.28 -39.73 -18.39
N SER A 449 26.93 -38.45 -18.50
CA SER A 449 27.13 -37.47 -17.44
C SER A 449 26.13 -37.68 -16.30
N ARG A 450 26.60 -37.71 -15.05
CA ARG A 450 25.71 -37.63 -13.88
C ARG A 450 25.14 -36.22 -13.76
N ALA A 451 23.92 -36.10 -13.21
CA ALA A 451 23.36 -34.81 -12.83
C ALA A 451 24.33 -34.06 -11.89
N GLN A 452 24.47 -32.75 -12.10
CA GLN A 452 25.34 -31.89 -11.32
C GLN A 452 24.53 -30.74 -10.75
N MET A 453 24.73 -30.45 -9.48
CA MET A 453 24.13 -29.30 -8.80
C MET A 453 25.24 -28.33 -8.42
N VAL A 454 25.04 -27.05 -8.73
CA VAL A 454 25.95 -25.98 -8.35
C VAL A 454 25.20 -25.00 -7.47
N LEU A 455 25.74 -24.72 -6.28
CA LEU A 455 25.20 -23.72 -5.36
C LEU A 455 26.05 -22.45 -5.45
N LEU A 456 25.43 -21.34 -5.87
CA LEU A 456 26.06 -20.02 -5.90
C LEU A 456 25.71 -19.25 -4.62
N GLN A 457 26.63 -19.19 -3.66
CA GLN A 457 26.40 -18.54 -2.38
C GLN A 457 27.21 -17.25 -2.24
N ALA A 458 26.54 -16.15 -1.94
CA ALA A 458 27.11 -14.84 -1.64
C ALA A 458 26.03 -13.92 -1.04
N HIS A 459 26.41 -12.82 -0.38
CA HIS A 459 25.48 -11.78 0.06
C HIS A 459 24.71 -11.17 -1.14
N SER A 460 23.53 -10.59 -0.86
CA SER A 460 22.74 -9.89 -1.88
C SER A 460 23.54 -8.74 -2.51
N GLY A 461 23.33 -8.46 -3.79
CA GLY A 461 24.03 -7.41 -4.53
C GLY A 461 25.45 -7.75 -5.02
N LEU A 462 26.03 -8.91 -4.65
CA LEU A 462 27.39 -9.31 -5.09
C LEU A 462 27.47 -9.89 -6.52
N GLY A 463 26.41 -9.76 -7.32
CA GLY A 463 26.41 -10.17 -8.74
C GLY A 463 26.20 -11.67 -9.00
N LYS A 464 25.60 -12.42 -8.07
CA LYS A 464 25.29 -13.86 -8.26
C LYS A 464 24.43 -14.12 -9.50
N SER A 465 23.33 -13.38 -9.62
CA SER A 465 22.41 -13.42 -10.76
C SER A 465 23.15 -13.12 -12.07
N SER A 466 24.01 -12.10 -12.06
CA SER A 466 24.82 -11.71 -13.21
C SER A 466 25.80 -12.82 -13.63
N LEU A 467 26.47 -13.47 -12.67
CA LEU A 467 27.36 -14.60 -12.93
C LEU A 467 26.61 -15.80 -13.50
N ALA A 468 25.43 -16.12 -12.95
CA ALA A 468 24.59 -17.20 -13.44
C ALA A 468 24.12 -16.94 -14.89
N MET A 469 23.66 -15.72 -15.19
CA MET A 469 23.24 -15.32 -16.53
C MET A 469 24.40 -15.37 -17.54
N GLU A 470 25.56 -14.81 -17.19
CA GLU A 470 26.75 -14.84 -18.06
C GLU A 470 27.21 -16.28 -18.32
N ALA A 471 27.18 -17.14 -17.31
CA ALA A 471 27.51 -18.56 -17.46
C ALA A 471 26.52 -19.28 -18.40
N MET A 472 25.21 -19.05 -18.24
CA MET A 472 24.19 -19.64 -19.11
C MET A 472 24.37 -19.22 -20.57
N ASP A 473 24.63 -17.94 -20.84
CA ASP A 473 24.84 -17.45 -22.20
C ASP A 473 26.12 -18.04 -22.82
N LYS A 474 27.22 -18.12 -22.07
CA LYS A 474 28.45 -18.79 -22.53
C LYS A 474 28.23 -20.29 -22.80
N ILE A 475 27.51 -21.00 -21.93
CA ILE A 475 27.16 -22.43 -22.12
C ILE A 475 26.30 -22.60 -23.37
N ARG A 476 25.31 -21.73 -23.60
CA ARG A 476 24.49 -21.74 -24.82
C ARG A 476 25.30 -21.54 -26.09
N ARG A 477 26.18 -20.52 -26.10
CA ARG A 477 27.08 -20.27 -27.24
C ARG A 477 28.02 -21.45 -27.48
N LEU A 478 28.49 -22.09 -26.41
CA LEU A 478 29.32 -23.28 -26.50
C LEU A 478 28.54 -24.46 -27.10
N GLY A 479 27.28 -24.68 -26.68
CA GLY A 479 26.41 -25.72 -27.21
C GLY A 479 26.28 -25.67 -28.74
N ARG A 480 26.18 -24.46 -29.33
CA ARG A 480 26.14 -24.29 -30.80
C ARG A 480 27.39 -24.85 -31.49
N LYS A 481 28.57 -24.76 -30.86
CA LYS A 481 29.81 -25.36 -31.41
C LYS A 481 29.77 -26.89 -31.42
N TYR A 482 28.99 -27.50 -30.52
CA TYR A 482 28.76 -28.94 -30.45
C TYR A 482 27.53 -29.40 -31.25
N GLY A 483 26.94 -28.53 -32.09
CA GLY A 483 25.72 -28.84 -32.84
C GLY A 483 24.49 -29.07 -31.94
N LYS A 484 24.49 -28.49 -30.73
CA LYS A 484 23.38 -28.53 -29.78
C LYS A 484 22.73 -27.17 -29.73
N GLU A 485 21.44 -27.12 -30.05
CA GLU A 485 20.63 -25.93 -29.86
C GLU A 485 20.02 -25.97 -28.45
N MET A 486 20.16 -24.87 -27.72
CA MET A 486 19.57 -24.71 -26.39
C MET A 486 18.40 -23.75 -26.48
N GLU A 487 17.23 -24.28 -26.15
CA GLU A 487 16.04 -23.51 -25.86
C GLU A 487 16.17 -22.86 -24.48
N ILE A 488 15.67 -21.64 -24.35
CA ILE A 488 15.66 -20.92 -23.09
C ILE A 488 14.21 -20.62 -22.75
N GLN A 489 13.76 -21.20 -21.64
CA GLN A 489 12.50 -20.84 -21.02
C GLN A 489 12.79 -20.05 -19.75
N LYS A 490 12.00 -19.00 -19.52
CA LYS A 490 12.20 -18.06 -18.43
C LYS A 490 10.90 -17.83 -17.70
N THR A 491 10.99 -17.99 -16.39
CA THR A 491 9.88 -17.82 -15.48
C THR A 491 10.33 -16.98 -14.30
N ILE A 492 9.51 -16.02 -13.89
CA ILE A 492 9.73 -15.22 -12.70
C ILE A 492 8.48 -15.38 -11.84
N CYS A 493 8.63 -15.88 -10.61
CA CYS A 493 7.54 -15.86 -9.64
C CYS A 493 7.14 -14.40 -9.42
N LYS A 494 5.89 -14.03 -9.74
CA LYS A 494 5.41 -12.70 -9.38
C LYS A 494 5.04 -12.71 -7.90
N ASP A 495 5.26 -11.60 -7.23
CA ASP A 495 4.80 -11.44 -5.84
C ASP A 495 3.30 -11.71 -5.75
N GLY A 496 2.89 -12.53 -4.78
CA GLY A 496 1.52 -13.07 -4.65
C GLY A 496 1.32 -14.49 -5.18
N GLU A 497 2.20 -14.96 -6.07
CA GLU A 497 2.23 -16.36 -6.52
C GLU A 497 3.05 -17.26 -5.57
N GLU A 498 3.66 -16.67 -4.53
CA GLU A 498 4.46 -17.34 -3.48
C GLU A 498 3.68 -18.43 -2.74
N HIS A 499 2.36 -18.28 -2.64
CA HIS A 499 1.46 -19.24 -1.98
C HIS A 499 0.90 -20.28 -2.94
N ILE A 500 1.09 -20.12 -4.25
CA ILE A 500 0.71 -21.10 -5.25
C ILE A 500 1.81 -22.16 -5.27
N PRO A 501 1.53 -23.40 -4.79
CA PRO A 501 2.55 -24.42 -4.74
C PRO A 501 3.16 -24.64 -6.13
N PHE A 502 4.49 -24.53 -6.21
CA PHE A 502 5.26 -24.80 -7.42
C PHE A 502 4.94 -23.91 -8.63
N CYS A 503 4.45 -22.68 -8.42
CA CYS A 503 4.09 -21.74 -9.50
C CYS A 503 5.20 -21.52 -10.54
N VAL A 504 6.45 -21.42 -10.10
CA VAL A 504 7.59 -21.27 -11.03
C VAL A 504 7.73 -22.50 -11.92
N THR A 505 7.58 -23.69 -11.35
CA THR A 505 7.69 -24.94 -12.10
C THR A 505 6.48 -25.17 -13.00
N SER A 506 5.28 -24.74 -12.59
CA SER A 506 4.07 -24.89 -13.39
C SER A 506 4.15 -24.09 -14.69
N GLN A 507 4.59 -22.83 -14.63
CA GLN A 507 4.76 -21.99 -15.81
C GLN A 507 5.79 -22.59 -16.79
N ILE A 508 6.87 -23.20 -16.28
CA ILE A 508 7.84 -23.94 -17.12
C ILE A 508 7.18 -25.16 -17.78
N ILE A 509 6.41 -25.95 -17.03
CA ILE A 509 5.72 -27.14 -17.57
C ILE A 509 4.70 -26.74 -18.65
N LEU A 510 3.93 -25.68 -18.42
CA LEU A 510 2.94 -25.16 -19.38
C LEU A 510 3.63 -24.68 -20.67
N GLN A 511 4.77 -23.99 -20.56
CA GLN A 511 5.58 -23.60 -21.71
C GLN A 511 6.13 -24.82 -22.47
N LEU A 512 6.73 -25.80 -21.78
CA LEU A 512 7.19 -27.04 -22.41
C LEU A 512 6.07 -27.82 -23.12
N LEU A 513 4.85 -27.76 -22.59
CA LEU A 513 3.66 -28.38 -23.21
C LEU A 513 3.21 -27.66 -24.48
N HIS A 514 3.39 -26.34 -24.54
CA HIS A 514 3.09 -25.54 -25.73
C HIS A 514 3.93 -25.99 -26.93
N ASP A 515 5.21 -26.26 -26.72
CA ASP A 515 6.15 -26.60 -27.78
C ASP A 515 6.08 -28.06 -28.24
N HIS A 516 5.53 -28.96 -27.42
CA HIS A 516 5.44 -30.39 -27.72
C HIS A 516 4.35 -30.78 -28.73
N VAL A 517 3.30 -29.96 -28.93
CA VAL A 517 2.15 -30.29 -29.80
C VAL A 517 2.24 -29.65 -31.19
N GLY A 518 3.08 -28.63 -31.36
CA GLY A 518 3.34 -28.00 -32.67
C GLY A 518 3.94 -28.95 -33.72
N SER A 519 4.46 -30.12 -33.34
CA SER A 519 4.98 -31.12 -34.29
C SER A 519 3.99 -32.25 -34.63
N VAL A 520 2.86 -32.38 -33.93
CA VAL A 520 1.90 -33.50 -34.11
C VAL A 520 0.74 -33.14 -35.06
N ASN A 521 0.41 -31.86 -35.23
CA ASN A 521 -0.71 -31.42 -36.09
C ASN A 521 -0.32 -31.02 -37.53
N SER A 522 0.69 -31.63 -38.13
CA SER A 522 1.00 -31.45 -39.57
C SER A 522 0.34 -32.47 -40.49
N ASN A 523 -0.45 -33.41 -39.96
CA ASN A 523 -1.22 -34.36 -40.76
C ASN A 523 -2.71 -34.34 -40.38
N GLY A 524 -3.45 -33.47 -41.05
CA GLY A 524 -4.91 -33.56 -41.17
C GLY A 524 -5.67 -32.58 -40.30
N ILE A 525 -5.98 -31.40 -40.85
CA ILE A 525 -7.31 -30.77 -40.84
C ILE A 525 -7.34 -29.86 -42.08
N ASP A 526 -8.44 -29.97 -42.82
CA ASP A 526 -8.71 -29.30 -44.09
C ASP A 526 -8.64 -27.77 -43.98
N SER A 527 -8.16 -27.19 -45.07
CA SER A 527 -8.18 -25.77 -45.36
C SER A 527 -9.61 -25.24 -45.46
N THR A 528 -10.05 -24.46 -44.48
CA THR A 528 -11.18 -23.52 -44.64
C THR A 528 -10.88 -22.22 -43.88
N SER A 529 -10.64 -21.17 -44.67
CA SER A 529 -10.79 -19.73 -44.38
C SER A 529 -10.29 -19.18 -43.04
N MET A 530 -9.03 -18.76 -43.02
CA MET A 530 -8.55 -17.65 -42.18
C MET A 530 -8.94 -16.34 -42.87
N GLU A 531 -9.94 -15.63 -42.37
CA GLU A 531 -10.03 -14.16 -42.52
C GLU A 531 -11.07 -13.46 -41.62
N ASP A 532 -11.89 -14.17 -40.84
CA ASP A 532 -12.89 -13.53 -39.97
C ASP A 532 -12.95 -14.13 -38.54
N VAL A 533 -11.91 -13.97 -37.71
CA VAL A 533 -12.01 -14.04 -36.23
C VAL A 533 -10.84 -13.24 -35.60
N GLU A 534 -10.96 -11.92 -35.54
CA GLU A 534 -10.21 -11.07 -34.61
C GLU A 534 -11.23 -10.43 -33.67
N ASP A 535 -11.71 -11.18 -32.67
CA ASP A 535 -12.42 -10.69 -31.45
C ASP A 535 -12.86 -11.90 -30.60
N ASP A 536 -11.93 -12.57 -29.89
CA ASP A 536 -12.15 -13.40 -28.67
C ASP A 536 -10.87 -14.21 -28.30
N LEU A 537 -9.79 -13.54 -27.89
CA LEU A 537 -8.48 -14.19 -27.69
C LEU A 537 -8.16 -14.67 -26.25
N SER A 538 -9.03 -14.46 -25.25
CA SER A 538 -8.74 -14.91 -23.87
C SER A 538 -9.33 -16.29 -23.53
N THR A 539 -10.49 -16.65 -24.07
CA THR A 539 -11.23 -17.88 -23.71
C THR A 539 -10.71 -19.15 -24.40
N ASP A 540 -10.15 -19.03 -25.61
CA ASP A 540 -9.62 -20.20 -26.36
C ASP A 540 -8.27 -20.69 -25.84
N SER A 541 -7.39 -19.79 -25.38
CA SER A 541 -6.07 -20.17 -24.86
C SER A 541 -6.15 -20.98 -23.57
N GLU A 542 -7.04 -20.58 -22.65
CA GLU A 542 -7.23 -21.25 -21.36
C GLU A 542 -7.81 -22.66 -21.53
N HIS A 543 -8.76 -22.84 -22.45
CA HIS A 543 -9.32 -24.14 -22.80
C HIS A 543 -8.25 -25.09 -23.35
N ILE A 544 -7.40 -24.61 -24.25
CA ILE A 544 -6.30 -25.38 -24.83
C ILE A 544 -5.29 -25.82 -23.76
N GLU A 545 -4.93 -24.94 -22.82
CA GLU A 545 -4.01 -25.27 -21.73
C GLU A 545 -4.58 -26.32 -20.77
N GLN A 546 -5.87 -26.25 -20.46
CA GLN A 546 -6.55 -27.25 -19.64
C GLN A 546 -6.56 -28.64 -20.30
N GLU A 547 -6.83 -28.71 -21.60
CA GLU A 547 -6.78 -29.97 -22.34
C GLU A 547 -5.37 -30.57 -22.39
N ARG A 548 -4.34 -29.73 -22.59
CA ARG A 548 -2.93 -30.16 -22.56
C ARG A 548 -2.54 -30.75 -21.21
N LEU A 549 -2.91 -30.08 -20.12
CA LEU A 549 -2.62 -30.54 -18.76
C LEU A 549 -3.31 -31.88 -18.47
N ARG A 550 -4.60 -32.00 -18.82
CA ARG A 550 -5.35 -33.26 -18.74
C ARG A 550 -4.70 -34.37 -19.56
N GLY A 551 -4.25 -34.08 -20.77
CA GLY A 551 -3.54 -35.02 -21.63
C GLY A 551 -2.24 -35.53 -21.01
N LEU A 552 -1.45 -34.65 -20.39
CA LEU A 552 -0.23 -35.03 -19.68
C LEU A 552 -0.54 -35.90 -18.44
N CYS A 553 -1.51 -35.52 -17.63
CA CYS A 553 -1.94 -36.32 -16.48
C CYS A 553 -2.43 -37.72 -16.88
N ALA A 554 -3.22 -37.82 -17.96
CA ALA A 554 -3.69 -39.09 -18.48
C ALA A 554 -2.53 -39.98 -18.96
N LYS A 555 -1.53 -39.40 -19.64
CA LYS A 555 -0.32 -40.10 -20.09
C LYS A 555 0.49 -40.67 -18.93
N LEU A 556 0.56 -39.94 -17.83
CA LEU A 556 1.20 -40.35 -16.57
C LEU A 556 0.32 -41.26 -15.70
N LYS A 557 -0.90 -41.59 -16.16
CA LYS A 557 -1.89 -42.42 -15.45
C LYS A 557 -2.38 -41.82 -14.14
N TYR A 558 -2.37 -40.50 -14.02
CA TYR A 558 -3.00 -39.80 -12.91
C TYR A 558 -4.52 -39.73 -13.08
N PRO A 559 -5.32 -39.80 -11.99
CA PRO A 559 -6.76 -39.60 -12.04
C PRO A 559 -7.15 -38.23 -12.60
N VAL A 560 -8.32 -38.13 -13.23
CA VAL A 560 -8.85 -36.86 -13.78
C VAL A 560 -8.92 -35.76 -12.70
N GLY A 561 -9.25 -36.12 -11.46
CA GLY A 561 -9.28 -35.17 -10.34
C GLY A 561 -7.93 -34.50 -10.00
N VAL A 562 -6.80 -35.10 -10.39
CA VAL A 562 -5.47 -34.46 -10.26
C VAL A 562 -5.29 -33.37 -11.31
N ALA A 563 -5.72 -33.63 -12.55
CA ALA A 563 -5.66 -32.62 -13.60
C ALA A 563 -6.56 -31.42 -13.27
N ASP A 564 -7.75 -31.67 -12.74
CA ASP A 564 -8.69 -30.63 -12.31
C ASP A 564 -8.12 -29.76 -11.19
N LEU A 565 -7.50 -30.40 -10.17
CA LEU A 565 -6.83 -29.69 -9.09
C LEU A 565 -5.67 -28.82 -9.60
N LEU A 566 -4.91 -29.29 -10.59
CA LEU A 566 -3.81 -28.53 -11.17
C LEU A 566 -4.33 -27.39 -12.06
N CYS A 567 -5.40 -27.58 -12.83
CA CYS A 567 -6.05 -26.49 -13.57
C CYS A 567 -6.54 -25.39 -12.63
N GLU A 568 -7.22 -25.76 -11.55
CA GLU A 568 -7.69 -24.80 -10.54
C GLU A 568 -6.51 -24.05 -9.89
N LYS A 569 -5.45 -24.76 -9.48
CA LYS A 569 -4.31 -24.16 -8.79
C LYS A 569 -3.36 -23.37 -9.68
N TRP A 570 -3.17 -23.76 -10.94
CA TRP A 570 -2.17 -23.17 -11.83
C TRP A 570 -2.75 -22.20 -12.84
N LEU A 571 -3.98 -22.43 -13.30
CA LEU A 571 -4.66 -21.61 -14.30
C LEU A 571 -5.77 -20.76 -13.68
N GLY A 572 -6.22 -21.08 -12.46
CA GLY A 572 -7.29 -20.33 -11.79
C GLY A 572 -8.67 -20.55 -12.40
N VAL A 573 -8.85 -21.58 -13.22
CA VAL A 573 -10.09 -21.85 -13.96
C VAL A 573 -10.86 -23.02 -13.35
N ALA A 574 -12.19 -22.93 -13.38
CA ALA A 574 -13.06 -24.01 -12.93
C ALA A 574 -12.92 -25.26 -13.82
N PRO A 575 -12.93 -26.47 -13.25
CA PRO A 575 -12.77 -27.70 -14.02
C PRO A 575 -13.93 -27.93 -15.01
N LEU A 576 -13.61 -28.43 -16.20
CA LEU A 576 -14.56 -28.70 -17.29
C LEU A 576 -15.62 -29.78 -16.97
N SER A 577 -15.50 -30.46 -15.84
CA SER A 577 -16.41 -31.53 -15.42
C SER A 577 -16.79 -31.41 -13.94
N THR A 578 -18.10 -31.43 -13.65
CA THR A 578 -18.61 -31.48 -12.27
C THR A 578 -18.17 -32.79 -11.60
N PRO A 579 -17.55 -32.75 -10.41
CA PRO A 579 -16.93 -33.93 -9.81
C PRO A 579 -17.99 -34.86 -9.20
N ASN A 580 -18.29 -35.96 -9.89
CA ASN A 580 -18.90 -37.12 -9.26
C ASN A 580 -17.84 -37.87 -8.43
N GLY A 581 -17.66 -37.44 -7.17
CA GLY A 581 -17.04 -38.24 -6.11
C GLY A 581 -15.50 -38.32 -6.06
N HIS A 582 -14.93 -37.68 -5.02
CA HIS A 582 -13.58 -37.86 -4.42
C HIS A 582 -12.34 -37.45 -5.25
N PRO A 583 -11.14 -37.22 -4.65
CA PRO A 583 -10.74 -36.73 -3.32
C PRO A 583 -9.69 -35.57 -3.50
N GLY A 584 -10.07 -34.43 -4.08
CA GLY A 584 -9.09 -33.39 -4.47
C GLY A 584 -8.53 -32.51 -3.35
N ASN A 585 -9.19 -32.46 -2.19
CA ASN A 585 -8.87 -31.46 -1.15
C ASN A 585 -7.79 -31.88 -0.13
N GLN A 586 -7.14 -33.04 -0.27
CA GLN A 586 -6.16 -33.54 0.69
C GLN A 586 -4.89 -34.11 0.04
N MET A 587 -4.40 -33.51 -1.04
CA MET A 587 -3.10 -33.89 -1.56
C MET A 587 -1.99 -33.20 -0.76
N THR A 588 -1.08 -33.97 -0.20
CA THR A 588 0.05 -33.43 0.57
C THR A 588 1.05 -32.71 -0.35
N PRO A 589 1.84 -31.75 0.16
CA PRO A 589 2.89 -31.10 -0.62
C PRO A 589 3.87 -32.08 -1.28
N ASN A 590 4.18 -33.20 -0.61
CA ASN A 590 5.07 -34.23 -1.13
C ASN A 590 4.45 -35.01 -2.31
N GLU A 591 3.16 -35.33 -2.26
CA GLU A 591 2.47 -35.98 -3.37
C GLU A 591 2.38 -35.06 -4.59
N MET A 592 2.08 -33.78 -4.36
CA MET A 592 2.09 -32.76 -5.41
C MET A 592 3.48 -32.59 -6.02
N MET A 593 4.54 -32.60 -5.20
CA MET A 593 5.92 -32.55 -5.67
C MET A 593 6.26 -33.72 -6.58
N ASN A 594 5.88 -34.95 -6.20
CA ASN A 594 6.13 -36.14 -7.01
C ASN A 594 5.46 -36.05 -8.38
N ILE A 595 4.20 -35.61 -8.43
CA ILE A 595 3.47 -35.40 -9.69
C ILE A 595 4.22 -34.43 -10.59
N ILE A 596 4.65 -33.30 -10.04
CA ILE A 596 5.32 -32.24 -10.80
C ILE A 596 6.68 -32.71 -11.31
N VAL A 597 7.42 -33.47 -10.52
CA VAL A 597 8.69 -34.08 -10.94
C VAL A 597 8.45 -35.04 -12.11
N GLU A 598 7.43 -35.89 -12.03
CA GLU A 598 7.09 -36.82 -13.13
C GLU A 598 6.65 -36.08 -14.40
N MET A 599 5.82 -35.03 -14.25
CA MET A 599 5.42 -34.15 -15.36
C MET A 599 6.64 -33.49 -16.02
N PHE A 600 7.54 -32.93 -15.21
CA PHE A 600 8.76 -32.31 -15.72
C PHE A 600 9.66 -33.31 -16.46
N LEU A 601 9.87 -34.50 -15.89
CA LEU A 601 10.65 -35.57 -16.52
C LEU A 601 10.04 -36.02 -17.86
N GLU A 602 8.71 -36.13 -17.92
CA GLU A 602 8.00 -36.51 -19.13
C GLU A 602 8.08 -35.43 -20.22
N CYS A 603 7.92 -34.15 -19.86
CA CYS A 603 8.09 -33.03 -20.79
C CYS A 603 9.53 -32.88 -21.27
N THR A 604 10.51 -33.25 -20.44
CA THR A 604 11.93 -33.10 -20.78
C THR A 604 12.58 -34.37 -21.35
N LYS A 605 11.87 -35.49 -21.48
CA LYS A 605 12.44 -36.80 -21.87
C LYS A 605 13.17 -36.83 -23.21
N HIS A 606 12.83 -35.92 -24.12
CA HIS A 606 13.45 -35.80 -25.44
C HIS A 606 14.64 -34.83 -25.46
N HIS A 607 14.92 -34.15 -24.35
CA HIS A 607 16.04 -33.21 -24.25
C HIS A 607 17.33 -33.95 -23.90
N CYS A 608 18.40 -33.67 -24.67
CA CYS A 608 19.73 -34.22 -24.38
C CYS A 608 20.42 -33.53 -23.19
N PHE A 609 19.98 -32.32 -22.84
CA PHE A 609 20.56 -31.48 -21.80
C PHE A 609 19.49 -30.52 -21.27
N VAL A 610 19.31 -30.49 -19.95
CA VAL A 610 18.41 -29.58 -19.25
C VAL A 610 19.24 -28.81 -18.23
N LEU A 611 19.21 -27.49 -18.32
CA LEU A 611 19.89 -26.60 -17.37
C LEU A 611 18.83 -25.81 -16.61
N LEU A 612 18.72 -26.05 -15.31
CA LEU A 612 17.85 -25.29 -14.42
C LEU A 612 18.71 -24.29 -13.64
N ALA A 613 18.48 -22.99 -13.87
CA ALA A 613 19.05 -21.93 -13.07
C ALA A 613 17.95 -21.30 -12.22
N ILE A 614 18.02 -21.55 -10.92
CA ILE A 614 17.10 -20.98 -9.94
C ILE A 614 17.85 -19.87 -9.21
N ASP A 615 17.34 -18.66 -9.34
CA ASP A 615 17.89 -17.48 -8.67
C ASP A 615 16.96 -17.05 -7.54
N ASP A 616 17.52 -16.39 -6.54
CA ASP A 616 16.80 -15.82 -5.39
C ASP A 616 15.94 -16.82 -4.59
N VAL A 617 16.51 -17.99 -4.29
CA VAL A 617 15.85 -19.02 -3.47
C VAL A 617 15.81 -18.58 -2.00
N HIS A 618 14.62 -18.23 -1.51
CA HIS A 618 14.33 -18.07 -0.09
C HIS A 618 13.87 -19.41 0.49
N TRP A 619 14.67 -19.98 1.39
CA TRP A 619 14.24 -21.12 2.19
C TRP A 619 13.30 -20.61 3.28
N MET A 620 12.03 -21.03 3.25
CA MET A 620 11.15 -20.93 4.40
C MET A 620 11.30 -22.22 5.21
N ASP A 621 11.39 -22.09 6.54
CA ASP A 621 11.70 -23.18 7.49
C ASP A 621 10.93 -24.49 7.26
#